data_AF-A0AAV6URH3-F1
#
_entry.id   AF-A0AAV6URH3-F1
#
_cell.length_a   1.000
_cell.length_b   1.000
_cell.length_c   1.000
_cell.angle_alpha   90.00
_cell.angle_beta   90.00
_cell.angle_gamma   90.00
#
_symmetry.space_group_name_H-M   'P 1'
#
loop_
_entity.id
_entity.type
_entity.pdbx_description
1 polymer ?
#
loop_
_entity_poly.entity_id
_entity_poly.type
_entity_poly.pdbx_seq_one_letter_code
_entity_poly.pdbx_strand_id
1 'polypeptide(L)'
;MMVCTKRLWGVLLLGIIGIGTCDALNALDIIYNVGDTVWKAFNHIVPDILNPLNLVYSNSCIEDLGCFYTGPPFFHPFERPLSFTPSNRIDEIDFMLFTQASPDEPYMLEPNLESLENSTFDATHKTIVLIHGFLVDFDFEDIRYVSRT
;
A
#
# COMPACT_ATOMS: atom_id res chain seq x y z
N MET A 1 -23.76 -45.65 -22.57
CA MET A 1 -24.59 -44.45 -22.36
C MET A 1 -23.86 -43.53 -21.41
N MET A 2 -23.21 -42.50 -21.95
CA MET A 2 -22.99 -41.24 -21.22
C MET A 2 -22.58 -40.18 -22.24
N VAL A 3 -23.46 -39.21 -22.35
CA VAL A 3 -23.41 -38.06 -23.25
C VAL A 3 -22.50 -37.02 -22.62
N CYS A 4 -21.41 -36.63 -23.28
CA CYS A 4 -20.65 -35.44 -22.88
C CYS A 4 -21.10 -34.27 -23.76
N THR A 5 -22.20 -33.63 -23.35
CA THR A 5 -22.64 -32.35 -23.89
C THR A 5 -22.05 -31.22 -23.08
N LYS A 6 -21.62 -30.15 -23.79
CA LYS A 6 -21.42 -28.74 -23.39
C LYS A 6 -19.95 -28.31 -23.49
N ARG A 7 -19.61 -27.11 -23.94
CA ARG A 7 -20.31 -26.01 -24.63
C ARG A 7 -19.15 -25.06 -24.91
N LEU A 8 -18.75 -24.90 -26.17
CA LEU A 8 -17.71 -23.93 -26.54
C LEU A 8 -18.19 -22.54 -26.13
N TRP A 9 -17.52 -21.94 -25.15
CA TRP A 9 -17.40 -20.49 -25.07
C TRP A 9 -15.99 -20.17 -25.53
N GLY A 10 -15.92 -19.54 -26.69
CA GLY A 10 -14.66 -19.14 -27.30
C GLY A 10 -13.99 -18.04 -26.50
N VAL A 11 -12.70 -18.24 -26.23
CA VAL A 11 -11.73 -17.15 -26.25
C VAL A 11 -10.66 -17.60 -27.24
N LEU A 12 -10.81 -17.08 -28.45
CA LEU A 12 -9.91 -17.26 -29.57
C LEU A 12 -8.72 -16.31 -29.35
N LEU A 13 -7.55 -16.82 -28.94
CA LEU A 13 -6.23 -16.28 -29.30
C LEU A 13 -5.11 -17.07 -28.59
N LEU A 14 -4.60 -18.07 -29.30
CA LEU A 14 -3.18 -18.43 -29.49
C LEU A 14 -3.12 -19.93 -29.75
N GLY A 15 -2.64 -20.27 -30.94
CA GLY A 15 -2.61 -21.63 -31.45
C GLY A 15 -1.71 -22.52 -30.59
N ILE A 16 -2.29 -23.57 -30.05
CA ILE A 16 -1.57 -24.79 -29.71
C ILE A 16 -2.37 -25.94 -30.33
N ILE A 17 -1.77 -26.60 -31.32
CA ILE A 17 -2.29 -27.84 -31.90
C ILE A 17 -2.18 -28.90 -30.79
N GLY A 18 -3.31 -29.28 -30.20
CA GLY A 18 -3.40 -30.37 -29.23
C GLY A 18 -4.08 -31.59 -29.87
N ILE A 19 -3.29 -32.58 -30.27
CA ILE A 19 -3.78 -33.93 -30.57
C ILE A 19 -4.18 -34.55 -29.23
N GLY A 20 -5.45 -34.97 -29.12
CA GLY A 20 -5.97 -35.55 -27.89
C GLY A 20 -5.54 -37.00 -27.69
N THR A 21 -5.04 -37.31 -26.50
CA THR A 21 -5.17 -38.64 -25.88
C THR A 21 -5.64 -38.47 -24.43
N CYS A 22 -6.53 -39.38 -24.02
CA CYS A 22 -7.25 -39.35 -22.76
C CYS A 22 -6.38 -39.77 -21.57
N ASP A 23 -5.61 -38.85 -20.98
CA ASP A 23 -4.92 -39.07 -19.69
C ASP A 23 -5.21 -37.91 -18.74
N ALA A 24 -6.48 -37.79 -18.31
CA ALA A 24 -6.95 -36.76 -17.41
C ALA A 24 -6.76 -37.20 -15.94
N LEU A 25 -5.52 -37.15 -15.44
CA LEU A 25 -5.24 -37.07 -13.99
C LEU A 25 -3.85 -36.47 -13.68
N ASN A 26 -2.93 -36.41 -14.64
CA ASN A 26 -1.64 -35.71 -14.49
C ASN A 26 -1.63 -34.29 -15.10
N ALA A 27 -2.67 -33.91 -15.85
CA ALA A 27 -2.73 -32.61 -16.52
C ALA A 27 -3.10 -31.45 -15.56
N LEU A 28 -3.87 -31.71 -14.51
CA LEU A 28 -4.26 -30.67 -13.54
C LEU A 28 -3.08 -30.23 -12.68
N ASP A 29 -2.25 -31.15 -12.19
CA ASP A 29 -1.04 -30.79 -11.42
C ASP A 29 0.00 -30.05 -12.28
N ILE A 30 0.10 -30.38 -13.57
CA ILE A 30 0.94 -29.62 -14.50
C ILE A 30 0.34 -28.22 -14.72
N ILE A 31 -0.97 -28.07 -14.88
CA ILE A 31 -1.60 -26.75 -15.07
C ILE A 31 -1.48 -25.88 -13.82
N TYR A 32 -1.62 -26.44 -12.61
CA TYR A 32 -1.43 -25.69 -11.37
C TYR A 32 0.03 -25.29 -11.15
N ASN A 33 0.98 -26.22 -11.34
CA ASN A 33 2.41 -25.91 -11.18
C ASN A 33 2.94 -24.99 -12.29
N VAL A 34 2.47 -25.16 -13.53
CA VAL A 34 2.74 -24.24 -14.64
C VAL A 34 2.07 -22.90 -14.36
N GLY A 35 0.85 -22.86 -13.82
CA GLY A 35 0.18 -21.64 -13.41
C GLY A 35 0.96 -20.86 -12.35
N ASP A 36 1.48 -21.54 -11.33
CA ASP A 36 2.31 -20.93 -10.27
C ASP A 36 3.70 -20.51 -10.78
N THR A 37 4.31 -21.31 -11.64
CA THR A 37 5.63 -21.00 -12.22
C THR A 37 5.52 -19.89 -13.24
N VAL A 38 4.46 -19.88 -14.04
CA VAL A 38 4.12 -18.80 -14.98
C VAL A 38 3.72 -17.56 -14.21
N TRP A 39 2.97 -17.64 -13.11
CA TRP A 39 2.65 -16.49 -12.27
C TRP A 39 3.89 -15.90 -11.59
N LYS A 40 4.78 -16.74 -11.06
CA LYS A 40 6.09 -16.31 -10.52
C LYS A 40 6.97 -15.69 -11.60
N ALA A 41 7.02 -16.31 -12.79
CA ALA A 41 7.74 -15.76 -13.93
C ALA A 41 7.10 -14.45 -14.42
N PHE A 42 5.78 -14.35 -14.48
CA PHE A 42 5.06 -13.13 -14.88
C PHE A 42 5.29 -12.00 -13.87
N ASN A 43 5.23 -12.27 -12.56
CA ASN A 43 5.55 -11.29 -11.52
C ASN A 43 7.04 -10.88 -11.51
N HIS A 44 7.94 -11.73 -12.00
CA HIS A 44 9.35 -11.39 -12.16
C HIS A 44 9.63 -10.66 -13.49
N ILE A 45 8.88 -10.95 -14.55
CA ILE A 45 9.12 -10.47 -15.92
C ILE A 45 8.37 -9.17 -16.22
N VAL A 46 7.17 -8.96 -15.66
CA VAL A 46 6.37 -7.73 -15.89
C VAL A 46 7.05 -6.47 -15.36
N PRO A 47 7.73 -6.46 -14.19
CA PRO A 47 8.52 -5.31 -13.75
C PRO A 47 9.64 -4.98 -14.74
N ASP A 48 10.29 -5.99 -15.31
CA ASP A 48 11.44 -5.83 -16.21
C ASP A 48 11.05 -5.37 -17.62
N ILE A 49 9.89 -5.79 -18.14
CA ILE A 49 9.37 -5.34 -19.45
C ILE A 49 8.82 -3.91 -19.39
N LEU A 50 8.29 -3.47 -18.24
CA LEU A 50 7.83 -2.09 -18.03
C LEU A 50 8.94 -1.15 -17.52
N ASN A 51 10.13 -1.66 -17.21
CA ASN A 51 11.30 -0.88 -16.80
C ASN A 51 12.60 -1.40 -17.44
N PRO A 52 12.83 -1.11 -18.73
CA PRO A 52 14.01 -1.60 -19.47
C PRO A 52 15.35 -0.97 -19.03
N LEU A 53 15.36 -0.09 -18.03
CA LEU A 53 16.56 0.67 -17.63
C LEU A 53 17.01 0.44 -16.18
N ASN A 54 16.32 -0.38 -15.39
CA ASN A 54 16.62 -0.54 -13.96
C ASN A 54 16.57 0.81 -13.20
N LEU A 55 15.67 1.72 -13.61
CA LEU A 55 15.58 3.12 -13.14
C LEU A 55 14.30 3.47 -12.34
N VAL A 56 13.33 2.56 -12.17
CA VAL A 56 11.99 2.92 -11.64
C VAL A 56 11.92 3.04 -10.12
N TYR A 57 12.87 2.48 -9.40
CA TYR A 57 12.87 2.55 -7.94
C TYR A 57 13.90 3.56 -7.44
N SER A 58 13.44 4.46 -6.60
CA SER A 58 14.23 5.52 -5.97
C SER A 58 14.39 5.23 -4.49
N ASN A 59 15.51 5.65 -3.93
CA ASN A 59 15.72 5.74 -2.50
C ASN A 59 15.85 7.21 -2.09
N SER A 60 15.28 7.56 -0.94
CA SER A 60 15.44 8.87 -0.32
C SER A 60 15.66 8.67 1.17
N CYS A 61 16.71 9.26 1.71
CA CYS A 61 17.02 9.18 3.12
C CYS A 61 16.69 10.50 3.79
N ILE A 62 16.03 10.39 4.94
CA ILE A 62 15.64 11.50 5.79
C ILE A 62 16.38 11.32 7.11
N GLU A 63 16.98 12.39 7.62
CA GLU A 63 17.70 12.37 8.89
C GLU A 63 16.79 11.88 10.02
N ASP A 64 17.35 11.07 10.93
CA ASP A 64 16.66 10.40 12.06
C ASP A 64 15.51 9.43 11.73
N LEU A 65 15.00 9.42 10.49
CA LEU A 65 13.93 8.52 10.03
C LEU A 65 14.43 7.38 9.12
N GLY A 66 15.64 7.50 8.59
CA GLY A 66 16.26 6.49 7.74
C GLY A 66 15.90 6.63 6.27
N CYS A 67 16.03 5.53 5.52
CA CYS A 67 15.86 5.53 4.06
C CYS A 67 14.57 4.86 3.62
N PHE A 68 13.88 5.50 2.69
CA PHE A 68 12.64 5.03 2.07
C PHE A 68 12.90 4.60 0.64
N TYR A 69 12.34 3.46 0.26
CA TYR A 69 12.53 2.86 -1.05
C TYR A 69 11.19 2.69 -1.77
N THR A 70 11.14 2.94 -3.08
CA THR A 70 9.89 2.91 -3.86
C THR A 70 9.63 1.59 -4.59
N GLY A 71 10.46 0.56 -4.40
CA GLY A 71 10.19 -0.78 -4.94
C GLY A 71 9.35 -1.65 -4.00
N PRO A 72 9.16 -2.94 -4.34
CA PRO A 72 8.42 -3.87 -3.49
C PRO A 72 9.00 -3.92 -2.06
N PRO A 73 8.16 -3.95 -1.00
CA PRO A 73 6.70 -4.12 -1.01
C PRO A 73 5.91 -2.79 -1.10
N PHE A 74 6.56 -1.65 -1.32
CA PHE A 74 5.95 -0.32 -1.45
C PHE A 74 5.48 0.03 -2.87
N PHE A 75 5.82 -0.81 -3.85
CA PHE A 75 5.25 -0.83 -5.19
C PHE A 75 4.47 -2.14 -5.43
N HIS A 76 3.31 -2.05 -6.08
CA HIS A 76 2.54 -3.21 -6.55
C HIS A 76 1.90 -2.88 -7.91
N PRO A 77 2.12 -3.68 -8.98
CA PRO A 77 1.70 -3.31 -10.34
C PRO A 77 0.21 -2.97 -10.51
N PHE A 78 -0.67 -3.53 -9.68
CA PHE A 78 -2.12 -3.35 -9.79
C PHE A 78 -2.73 -2.48 -8.70
N GLU A 79 -2.22 -2.57 -7.47
CA GLU A 79 -2.82 -1.91 -6.30
C GLU A 79 -2.12 -0.59 -5.98
N ARG A 80 -0.80 -0.50 -6.27
CA ARG A 80 0.02 0.70 -6.08
C ARG A 80 1.00 0.86 -7.25
N PRO A 81 0.50 1.10 -8.48
CA PRO A 81 1.32 1.19 -9.69
C PRO A 81 2.22 2.44 -9.71
N LEU A 82 1.95 3.42 -8.84
CA LEU A 82 2.79 4.58 -8.62
C LEU A 82 3.32 4.53 -7.19
N SER A 83 4.64 4.61 -7.04
CA SER A 83 5.31 4.65 -5.74
C SER A 83 6.31 5.79 -5.74
N PHE A 84 6.07 6.76 -4.86
CA PHE A 84 6.91 7.95 -4.69
C PHE A 84 7.61 7.90 -3.34
N THR A 85 8.78 8.52 -3.25
CA THR A 85 9.44 8.72 -1.97
C THR A 85 8.64 9.71 -1.12
N PRO A 86 8.64 9.55 0.21
CA PRO A 86 8.00 10.52 1.09
C PRO A 86 8.70 11.88 0.95
N SER A 87 7.93 12.95 1.12
CA SER A 87 8.45 14.31 1.16
C SER A 87 9.26 14.54 2.44
N ASN A 88 10.43 15.16 2.32
CA ASN A 88 11.21 15.61 3.47
C ASN A 88 10.65 16.92 4.03
N ARG A 89 9.47 16.84 4.65
CA ARG A 89 8.75 17.97 5.26
C ARG A 89 8.56 17.68 6.75
N ILE A 90 9.61 17.22 7.42
CA ILE A 90 9.57 16.91 8.86
C ILE A 90 9.21 18.16 9.66
N ASP A 91 9.71 19.32 9.23
CA ASP A 91 9.46 20.63 9.87
C ASP A 91 7.98 21.07 9.83
N GLU A 92 7.12 20.32 9.14
CA GLU A 92 5.66 20.58 9.08
C GLU A 92 4.85 19.63 9.95
N ILE A 93 5.53 18.76 10.72
CA ILE A 93 4.89 17.85 11.66
C ILE A 93 4.95 18.48 13.04
N ASP A 94 3.78 18.91 13.52
CA ASP A 94 3.62 19.45 14.87
C ASP A 94 3.25 18.35 15.87
N PHE A 95 4.03 18.24 16.96
CA PHE A 95 3.69 17.37 18.10
C PHE A 95 3.02 18.19 19.19
N MET A 96 1.69 18.15 19.24
CA MET A 96 0.91 18.91 20.23
C MET A 96 0.60 18.04 21.46
N LEU A 97 1.09 18.45 22.64
CA LEU A 97 0.79 17.79 23.91
C LEU A 97 -0.33 18.51 24.66
N PHE A 98 -1.42 17.80 24.88
CA PHE A 98 -2.50 18.22 25.78
C PHE A 98 -2.45 17.39 27.06
N THR A 99 -2.63 18.06 28.20
CA THR A 99 -2.67 17.39 29.51
C THR A 99 -3.85 17.91 30.32
N GLN A 100 -4.16 17.27 31.44
CA GLN A 100 -5.20 17.79 32.34
C GLN A 100 -4.82 19.16 32.94
N ALA A 101 -3.51 19.47 33.01
CA ALA A 101 -3.02 20.76 33.47
C ALA A 101 -3.15 21.86 32.41
N SER A 102 -3.13 21.50 31.12
CA SER A 102 -3.32 22.40 29.98
C SER A 102 -4.26 21.77 28.94
N PRO A 103 -5.58 21.79 29.19
CA PRO A 103 -6.54 21.11 28.32
C PRO A 103 -6.87 21.90 27.04
N ASP A 104 -6.81 23.23 27.10
CA ASP A 104 -7.25 24.12 26.02
C ASP A 104 -6.09 24.57 25.11
N GLU A 105 -4.88 24.63 25.66
CA GLU A 105 -3.67 25.11 24.95
C GLU A 105 -2.62 23.99 24.90
N PRO A 106 -2.17 23.58 23.71
CA PRO A 106 -1.13 22.56 23.60
C PRO A 106 0.25 23.09 23.94
N TYR A 107 1.08 22.23 24.53
CA TYR A 107 2.52 22.42 24.51
C TYR A 107 3.08 21.88 23.18
N MET A 108 3.80 22.70 22.42
CA MET A 108 4.43 22.30 21.17
C MET A 108 5.73 21.54 21.47
N LEU A 109 5.69 20.23 21.32
CA LEU A 109 6.85 19.36 21.53
C LEU A 109 7.76 19.37 20.31
N GLU A 110 9.06 19.41 20.59
CA GLU A 110 10.09 19.04 19.63
C GLU A 110 10.46 17.56 19.85
N PRO A 111 10.96 16.84 18.82
CA PRO A 111 11.33 15.43 18.93
C PRO A 111 12.67 15.24 19.67
N ASN A 112 12.83 15.87 20.83
CA ASN A 112 13.99 15.75 21.71
C ASN A 112 13.57 15.61 23.17
N LEU A 113 14.47 15.05 23.99
CA LEU A 113 14.19 14.76 25.39
C LEU A 113 13.96 16.03 26.22
N GLU A 114 14.72 17.10 25.93
CA GLU A 114 14.63 18.37 26.66
C GLU A 114 13.25 19.02 26.54
N SER A 115 12.65 19.03 25.35
CA SER A 115 11.30 19.55 25.12
C SER A 115 10.26 18.76 25.92
N LEU A 116 10.42 17.43 26.02
CA LEU A 116 9.54 16.58 26.81
C LEU A 116 9.68 16.84 28.32
N GLU A 117 10.90 16.94 28.83
CA GLU A 117 11.19 17.21 30.24
C GLU A 117 10.72 18.60 30.70
N ASN A 118 10.75 19.58 29.81
CA ASN A 118 10.26 20.94 30.08
C ASN A 118 8.73 21.09 29.95
N SER A 119 8.04 20.05 29.44
CA SER A 119 6.59 20.06 29.24
C SER A 119 5.82 19.62 30.50
N THR A 120 4.49 19.56 30.40
CA THR A 120 3.63 18.99 31.46
C THR A 120 3.45 17.47 31.35
N PHE A 121 4.28 16.80 30.55
CA PHE A 121 4.24 15.35 30.38
C PHE A 121 4.57 14.62 31.69
N ASP A 122 3.80 13.58 31.99
CA ASP A 122 4.02 12.72 33.14
C ASP A 122 3.93 11.25 32.72
N ALA A 123 5.08 10.56 32.78
CA ALA A 123 5.22 9.16 32.39
C ALA A 123 4.42 8.18 33.27
N THR A 124 3.91 8.62 34.44
CA THR A 124 3.05 7.79 35.29
C THR A 124 1.61 7.71 34.76
N HIS A 125 1.22 8.64 33.88
CA HIS A 125 -0.09 8.67 33.26
C HIS A 125 -0.10 7.97 31.90
N LYS A 126 -1.29 7.51 31.48
CA LYS A 126 -1.46 6.90 30.16
C LYS A 126 -1.27 7.95 29.06
N THR A 127 -0.35 7.68 28.14
CA THR A 127 -0.17 8.48 26.92
C THR A 127 -1.09 7.98 25.81
N ILE A 128 -1.78 8.89 25.12
CA ILE A 128 -2.62 8.60 23.95
C ILE A 128 -2.14 9.49 22.81
N VAL A 129 -1.75 8.89 21.69
CA VAL A 129 -1.32 9.62 20.48
C VAL A 129 -2.48 9.62 19.48
N LEU A 130 -2.88 10.81 19.05
CA LEU A 130 -3.93 11.02 18.05
C LEU A 130 -3.29 11.55 16.77
N ILE A 131 -3.45 10.82 15.66
CA ILE A 131 -2.91 11.19 14.35
C ILE A 131 -4.10 11.28 13.40
N HIS A 132 -4.34 12.47 12.84
CA HIS A 132 -5.42 12.66 11.89
C HIS A 132 -5.03 12.13 10.50
N GLY A 133 -6.04 11.79 9.70
CA GLY A 133 -5.87 11.48 8.28
C GLY A 133 -6.34 12.65 7.43
N PHE A 134 -7.27 12.36 6.52
CA PHE A 134 -7.92 13.36 5.69
C PHE A 134 -8.68 14.38 6.55
N LEU A 135 -8.27 15.65 6.45
CA LEU A 135 -8.99 16.78 7.03
C LEU A 135 -9.85 17.40 5.94
N VAL A 136 -11.12 17.60 6.25
CA VAL A 136 -12.02 18.39 5.44
C VAL A 136 -12.29 19.68 6.17
N ASP A 137 -12.16 20.79 5.46
CA ASP A 137 -12.75 22.03 5.92
C ASP A 137 -14.25 21.91 5.68
N PHE A 138 -15.02 21.73 6.75
CA PHE A 138 -16.46 21.67 6.64
C PHE A 138 -16.97 23.09 6.43
N ASP A 139 -17.10 23.48 5.17
CA ASP A 139 -17.93 24.62 4.82
C ASP A 139 -19.39 24.23 5.08
N PHE A 140 -20.00 24.83 6.09
CA PHE A 140 -21.41 24.61 6.44
C PHE A 140 -22.37 25.08 5.32
N GLU A 141 -21.87 25.81 4.31
CA GLU A 141 -22.61 26.18 3.11
C GLU A 141 -22.36 25.22 1.92
N ASP A 142 -21.52 24.19 2.06
CA ASP A 142 -21.31 23.20 1.01
C ASP A 142 -22.57 22.34 0.82
N ILE A 143 -23.26 22.57 -0.30
CA ILE A 143 -24.46 21.84 -0.74
C ILE A 143 -24.26 20.32 -0.85
N ARG A 144 -23.02 19.83 -0.84
CA ARG A 144 -22.69 18.39 -0.80
C ARG A 144 -22.85 17.79 0.59
N TYR A 145 -22.94 18.60 1.63
CA TYR A 145 -23.14 18.15 3.01
C TYR A 145 -24.64 18.23 3.38
N VAL A 146 -25.36 17.14 3.17
CA VAL A 146 -26.71 16.98 3.74
C VAL A 146 -26.56 16.28 5.08
N SER A 147 -26.70 17.02 6.18
CA SER A 147 -26.84 16.39 7.49
C SER A 147 -28.16 15.61 7.51
N ARG A 148 -28.06 14.28 7.57
CA ARG A 148 -29.23 13.45 7.89
C ARG A 148 -29.51 13.64 9.37
N THR A 149 -30.57 14.38 9.64
CA THR A 149 -31.26 14.40 10.93
C THR A 149 -32.12 13.16 11.11
#